data_AF-A0A7V3CW83-F1
#
_entry.id   AF-A0A7V3CW83-F1
#
_cell.length_a   1.000
_cell.length_b   1.000
_cell.length_c   1.000
_cell.angle_alpha   90.00
_cell.angle_beta   90.00
_cell.angle_gamma   90.00
#
_symmetry.space_group_name_H-M   'P 1'
#
loop_
_entity.id
_entity.type
_entity.pdbx_description
1 polymer ?
#
loop_
_entity_poly.entity_id
_entity_poly.type
_entity_poly.pdbx_seq_one_letter_code
_entity_poly.pdbx_strand_id
1 'polypeptide(L)' 'MIPHHGAALLMCQHAHLQDPEIIQLCKNITASQQSEIDFMKEKLKTI' A
#
# COMPACT_ATOMS: atom_id res chain seq x y z
N MET A 1 9.40 -5.44 -4.97
CA MET A 1 8.73 -4.50 -4.06
C MET A 1 7.36 -4.03 -4.55
N ILE A 2 7.16 -3.74 -5.84
CA ILE A 2 5.81 -3.42 -6.36
C ILE A 2 4.76 -4.52 -6.02
N PRO A 3 4.99 -5.83 -6.28
CA PRO A 3 4.00 -6.85 -5.94
C PRO A 3 3.83 -7.05 -4.43
N HIS A 4 4.92 -6.89 -3.65
CA HIS A 4 4.88 -6.96 -2.19
C HIS A 4 3.97 -5.86 -1.62
N HIS A 5 4.14 -4.62 -2.08
CA HIS A 5 3.26 -3.52 -1.67
C HIS A 5 1.82 -3.73 -2.13
N GLY A 6 1.61 -4.22 -3.35
CA GLY A 6 0.29 -4.58 -3.85
C GLY A 6 -0.43 -5.59 -2.94
N ALA A 7 0.29 -6.57 -2.40
CA ALA A 7 -0.27 -7.52 -1.44
C ALA A 7 -0.70 -6.83 -0.14
N ALA A 8 0.10 -5.91 0.41
CA ALA A 8 -0.25 -5.16 1.61
C ALA A 8 -1.48 -4.25 1.40
N LEU A 9 -1.59 -3.61 0.22
CA LEU A 9 -2.78 -2.84 -0.17
C LEU A 9 -4.03 -3.73 -0.19
N LEU A 10 -3.94 -4.90 -0.81
CA LEU A 10 -5.04 -5.87 -0.85
C LEU A 10 -5.43 -6.34 0.55
N MET A 11 -4.47 -6.59 1.44
CA MET A 11 -4.76 -6.97 2.82
C MET A 11 -5.54 -5.87 3.54
N CYS A 12 -5.12 -4.61 3.45
CA CYS A 12 -5.83 -3.49 4.09
C CYS A 12 -7.21 -3.22 3.49
N GLN A 13 -7.41 -3.50 2.19
CA GLN A 13 -8.72 -3.33 1.54
C GLN A 13 -9.74 -4.41 1.95
N HIS A 14 -9.30 -5.64 2.19
CA HIS A 14 -10.18 -6.78 2.45
C HIS A 14 -10.30 -7.15 3.94
N ALA A 15 -9.48 -6.54 4.80
CA ALA A 15 -9.55 -6.77 6.24
C ALA A 15 -10.84 -6.15 6.82
N HIS A 16 -11.57 -6.95 7.60
CA HIS A 16 -12.69 -6.47 8.38
C HIS A 16 -12.15 -5.85 9.68
N LEU A 17 -11.89 -4.55 9.65
CA LEU A 17 -11.26 -3.82 10.76
C LEU A 17 -12.30 -3.11 11.62
N GLN A 18 -12.14 -3.21 12.93
CA GLN A 18 -12.98 -2.54 13.93
C GLN A 18 -12.14 -1.67 14.87
N ASP A 19 -10.89 -2.08 15.10
CA ASP A 19 -9.93 -1.33 15.91
C ASP A 19 -9.53 -0.02 15.20
N PRO A 20 -9.81 1.15 15.80
CA PRO A 20 -9.48 2.44 15.21
C PRO A 20 -7.99 2.64 14.91
N GLU A 21 -7.09 2.07 15.73
CA GLU A 21 -5.65 2.18 15.51
C GLU A 21 -5.22 1.39 14.28
N ILE A 22 -5.79 0.20 14.10
CA ILE A 22 -5.51 -0.65 12.93
C ILE A 22 -6.11 -0.05 11.65
N ILE A 23 -7.29 0.57 11.73
CA ILE A 23 -7.87 1.32 10.62
C ILE A 23 -6.92 2.46 10.21
N GLN A 24 -6.41 3.21 11.18
CA GLN A 24 -5.49 4.31 10.89
C GLN A 24 -4.16 3.81 10.32
N LEU A 25 -3.63 2.70 10.85
CA LEU A 25 -2.46 2.04 10.31
C LEU A 25 -2.68 1.64 8.84
N CYS A 26 -3.81 1.03 8.51
CA CYS A 26 -4.10 0.62 7.14
C CYS A 26 -4.27 1.80 6.17
N LYS A 27 -4.82 2.93 6.64
CA LYS A 27 -4.84 4.18 5.85
C LYS A 27 -3.42 4.67 5.55
N ASN A 28 -2.55 4.68 6.56
CA ASN A 28 -1.17 5.12 6.42
C ASN A 28 -0.37 4.19 5.47
N ILE A 29 -0.51 2.87 5.64
CA ILE A 29 0.09 1.85 4.76
C ILE A 29 -0.38 2.05 3.32
N THR A 30 -1.69 2.28 3.13
CA THR A 30 -2.25 2.46 1.79
C THR A 30 -1.67 3.68 1.10
N ALA A 31 -1.61 4.82 1.80
CA ALA A 31 -1.07 6.06 1.26
C ALA A 31 0.42 5.96 0.92
N SER A 32 1.24 5.46 1.85
CA SER A 32 2.69 5.38 1.64
C SER A 32 3.07 4.36 0.57
N GLN A 33 2.52 3.16 0.63
CA GLN A 33 2.91 2.08 -0.28
C GLN A 33 2.39 2.29 -1.71
N GLN A 34 1.25 2.97 -1.89
CA GLN A 34 0.82 3.41 -3.22
C GLN A 34 1.80 4.41 -3.82
N SER A 35 2.25 5.41 -3.04
CA SER A 35 3.27 6.36 -3.51
C SER A 35 4.59 5.69 -3.87
N GLU A 36 5.02 4.67 -3.13
CA GLU A 36 6.22 3.89 -3.42
C GLU A 36 6.06 3.04 -4.69
N ILE A 37 4.88 2.44 -4.91
CA ILE A 37 4.55 1.75 -6.16
C ILE A 37 4.67 2.70 -7.33
N ASP A 38 4.08 3.90 -7.23
CA ASP A 38 4.09 4.89 -8.31
C ASP A 38 5.52 5.33 -8.61
N PHE A 39 6.31 5.64 -7.57
CA PHE A 39 7.73 5.93 -7.70
C PHE A 39 8.50 4.82 -8.43
N MET A 40 8.33 3.56 -8.02
CA MET A 40 9.03 2.44 -8.65
C MET A 40 8.58 2.19 -10.10
N LYS A 41 7.27 2.34 -10.39
CA LYS A 41 6.76 2.23 -11.76
C LYS A 41 7.34 3.31 -12.66
N GLU A 42 7.45 4.54 -12.19
CA GLU A 42 8.10 5.61 -12.94
C GLU A 42 9.57 5.30 -13.18
N LYS A 43 10.30 4.79 -12.18
CA LYS A 43 11.70 4.36 -12.38
C LYS A 43 11.84 3.29 -13.45
N LEU A 44 10.96 2.29 -13.48
CA LEU A 44 10.98 1.23 -14.49
C LEU A 44 10.72 1.71 -15.92
N LYS A 45 10.02 2.84 -16.11
CA LYS A 45 9.81 3.45 -17.43
C LYS A 45 11.03 4.21 -17.93
N THR A 46 11.92 4.62 -17.03
CA THR A 46 13.10 5.44 -17.31
C THR A 46 14.38 4.63 -17.52
N ILE A 47 14.25 3.31 -17.69
CA ILE A 47 15.33 2.35 -17.96
C ILE A 47 15.10 1.75 -19.34
#